data_AF-A0A2C9K625-F1
#
_entry.id   AF-A0A2C9K625-F1
#
_cell.length_a   1.000
_cell.length_b   1.000
_cell.length_c   1.000
_cell.angle_alpha   90.00
_cell.angle_beta   90.00
_cell.angle_gamma   90.00
#
_symmetry.space_group_name_H-M   'P 1'
#
loop_
_entity.id
_entity.type
_entity.pdbx_description
1 polymer ?
#
loop_
_entity_poly.entity_id
_entity_poly.type
_entity_poly.pdbx_seq_one_letter_code
_entity_poly.pdbx_strand_id
1 'polypeptide(L)'
;MTQPFACGTAFAASVLDSLMSTSYFNDNALTLIRSLITGGATPELEQILAEGAGMRGGYTSQLVQANRERCRVTQLSLQDGPLSAFRVGGLYGALFVYALNNYGMLCIGLYRLRDVTEHVRVTSSKRYVITNPPEDFTLFSSDLVYVLTYK
;
A
#
# COMPACT_ATOMS: atom_id res chain seq x y z
N MET A 1 15.70 13.66 -8.48
CA MET A 1 14.67 12.59 -8.52
C MET A 1 13.74 12.84 -9.71
N THR A 2 13.36 11.80 -10.45
CA THR A 2 12.59 11.97 -11.70
C THR A 2 11.08 11.91 -11.45
N GLN A 3 10.31 12.72 -12.17
CA GLN A 3 8.84 12.71 -12.12
C GLN A 3 8.22 11.32 -12.37
N PRO A 4 8.59 10.55 -13.40
CA PRO A 4 7.95 9.27 -13.68
C PRO A 4 8.14 8.23 -12.56
N PHE A 5 9.22 8.33 -11.79
CA PHE A 5 9.44 7.50 -10.60
C PHE A 5 8.51 7.90 -9.46
N ALA A 6 8.43 9.19 -9.13
CA ALA A 6 7.55 9.71 -8.07
C ALA A 6 6.05 9.48 -8.34
N CYS A 7 5.66 9.43 -9.62
CA CYS A 7 4.29 9.11 -10.03
C CYS A 7 3.96 7.60 -9.99
N GLY A 8 4.96 6.74 -9.81
CA GLY A 8 4.80 5.28 -9.91
C GLY A 8 4.65 4.75 -11.33
N THR A 9 5.00 5.54 -12.35
CA THR A 9 4.90 5.15 -13.78
C THR A 9 6.15 4.48 -14.32
N ALA A 10 7.28 4.58 -13.62
CA ALA A 10 8.53 3.91 -13.97
C ALA A 10 9.14 3.25 -12.73
N PHE A 11 9.63 2.04 -12.88
CA PHE A 11 10.31 1.27 -11.85
C PHE A 11 11.72 0.91 -12.32
N ALA A 12 12.75 1.26 -11.55
CA ALA A 12 14.15 0.99 -11.88
C ALA A 12 14.68 -0.13 -10.99
N ALA A 13 15.35 -1.12 -11.59
CA ALA A 13 15.94 -2.24 -10.88
C ALA A 13 17.01 -1.80 -9.86
N SER A 14 17.71 -0.69 -10.11
CA SER A 14 18.70 -0.12 -9.20
C SER A 14 18.15 0.28 -7.83
N VAL A 15 16.84 0.46 -7.68
CA VAL A 15 16.23 0.71 -6.37
C VAL A 15 16.34 -0.53 -5.47
N LEU A 16 16.38 -1.74 -6.06
CA LEU A 16 16.53 -2.99 -5.33
C LEU A 16 17.93 -3.17 -4.74
N ASP A 17 18.96 -2.47 -5.24
CA ASP A 17 20.31 -2.52 -4.68
C ASP A 17 20.32 -2.02 -3.23
N SER A 18 19.45 -1.05 -2.90
CA SER A 18 19.28 -0.58 -1.53
C SER A 18 18.71 -1.65 -0.58
N LEU A 19 18.00 -2.66 -1.11
CA LEU A 19 17.45 -3.75 -0.30
C LEU A 19 18.55 -4.61 0.32
N MET A 20 19.67 -4.80 -0.38
CA MET A 20 20.82 -5.56 0.14
C MET A 20 21.36 -4.96 1.44
N SER A 21 21.41 -3.63 1.52
CA SER A 21 21.81 -2.92 2.75
C SER A 21 20.74 -3.09 3.83
N THR A 22 19.45 -2.96 3.49
CA THR A 22 18.38 -3.12 4.49
C THR A 22 18.31 -4.55 5.04
N SER A 23 18.53 -5.58 4.22
CA SER A 23 18.55 -6.97 4.68
C SER A 23 19.75 -7.23 5.58
N TYR A 24 20.89 -6.59 5.33
CA TYR A 24 22.06 -6.71 6.19
C TYR A 24 21.81 -6.17 7.61
N PHE A 25 21.11 -5.04 7.74
CA PHE A 25 20.80 -4.46 9.05
C PHE A 25 19.59 -5.07 9.74
N ASN A 26 18.62 -5.56 8.96
CA ASN A 26 17.38 -6.12 9.50
C ASN A 26 16.86 -7.26 8.61
N ASP A 27 17.17 -8.49 9.00
CA ASP A 27 16.71 -9.70 8.31
C ASP A 27 15.17 -9.78 8.21
N ASN A 28 14.46 -9.26 9.22
CA ASN A 28 12.99 -9.29 9.25
C ASN A 28 12.36 -8.33 8.23
N ALA A 29 13.06 -7.27 7.83
CA ALA A 29 12.54 -6.31 6.85
C ALA A 29 12.35 -6.96 5.48
N LEU A 30 13.28 -7.80 5.06
CA LEU A 30 13.17 -8.52 3.79
C LEU A 30 12.01 -9.53 3.82
N THR A 31 11.85 -10.25 4.93
CA THR A 31 10.73 -11.17 5.14
C THR A 31 9.39 -10.43 5.08
N LEU A 32 9.28 -9.26 5.72
CA LEU A 32 8.07 -8.43 5.69
C LEU A 32 7.75 -7.96 4.26
N ILE A 33 8.73 -7.42 3.53
CA ILE A 33 8.55 -6.96 2.15
C ILE A 33 8.12 -8.13 1.25
N ARG A 34 8.76 -9.29 1.40
CA ARG A 34 8.41 -10.51 0.67
C ARG A 34 6.98 -10.91 0.96
N SER A 35 6.58 -11.02 2.22
CA SER A 35 5.21 -11.39 2.60
C SER A 35 4.17 -10.38 2.08
N LEU A 36 4.47 -9.08 2.13
CA LEU A 36 3.56 -8.04 1.68
C LEU A 36 3.39 -8.02 0.15
N ILE A 37 4.47 -8.20 -0.62
CA ILE A 37 4.45 -8.11 -2.09
C ILE A 37 4.04 -9.43 -2.73
N THR A 38 4.59 -10.57 -2.29
CA THR A 38 4.28 -11.88 -2.88
C THR A 38 2.95 -12.45 -2.40
N GLY A 39 2.27 -11.76 -1.46
CA GLY A 39 1.02 -12.22 -0.88
C GLY A 39 1.23 -13.46 -0.03
N GLY A 40 2.24 -13.43 0.86
CA GLY A 40 2.50 -14.49 1.84
C GLY A 40 3.06 -15.77 1.23
N ALA A 41 4.13 -15.68 0.43
CA ALA A 41 4.93 -16.85 0.07
C ALA A 41 5.56 -17.43 1.35
N THR A 42 5.02 -18.55 1.83
CA THR A 42 5.53 -19.23 3.02
C THR A 42 6.65 -20.20 2.62
N PRO A 43 7.57 -20.54 3.54
CA PRO A 43 8.65 -21.49 3.23
C PRO A 43 8.12 -22.87 2.80
N GLU A 44 6.95 -23.28 3.28
CA GLU A 44 6.31 -24.53 2.84
C GLU A 44 5.94 -24.48 1.36
N LEU A 45 5.47 -23.33 0.87
CA LEU A 45 5.19 -23.13 -0.55
C LEU A 45 6.47 -23.19 -1.39
N GLU A 46 7.56 -22.62 -0.88
CA GLU A 46 8.86 -22.66 -1.55
C GLU A 46 9.40 -24.09 -1.65
N GLN A 47 9.22 -24.90 -0.60
CA GLN A 47 9.61 -26.30 -0.60
C GLN A 47 8.83 -27.10 -1.64
N ILE A 48 7.50 -26.93 -1.72
CA ILE A 48 6.66 -27.60 -2.72
C ILE A 48 7.08 -27.20 -4.15
N LEU A 49 7.44 -25.93 -4.36
CA LEU A 49 7.95 -25.47 -5.65
C LEU A 49 9.34 -26.04 -5.97
N ALA A 50 10.21 -26.18 -4.96
CA ALA A 50 11.53 -26.79 -5.11
C ALA A 50 11.46 -28.28 -5.48
N GLU A 51 10.39 -28.98 -5.09
CA GLU A 51 10.11 -30.37 -5.51
C GLU A 51 9.71 -30.48 -7.00
N GLY A 52 9.61 -29.37 -7.74
CA GLY A 52 9.25 -29.36 -9.17
C GLY A 52 7.78 -29.68 -9.45
N ALA A 53 6.97 -29.77 -8.40
CA ALA A 53 5.57 -30.15 -8.42
C ALA A 53 4.63 -29.06 -8.99
N GLY A 54 5.13 -27.83 -9.12
CA GLY A 54 4.34 -26.64 -9.48
C GLY A 54 3.32 -26.26 -8.40
N MET A 55 2.41 -25.34 -8.73
CA MET A 55 1.32 -24.97 -7.83
C MET A 55 0.26 -26.07 -7.81
N ARG A 56 0.15 -26.79 -6.69
CA ARG A 56 -0.84 -27.85 -6.49
C ARG A 56 -1.99 -27.35 -5.60
N GLY A 57 -3.22 -27.59 -6.04
CA GLY A 57 -4.41 -27.35 -5.23
C GLY A 57 -4.55 -28.41 -4.13
N GLY A 58 -5.10 -28.01 -2.98
CA GLY A 58 -5.44 -28.90 -1.87
C GLY A 58 -6.93 -28.84 -1.51
N TYR A 59 -7.36 -29.72 -0.63
CA TYR A 59 -8.71 -29.68 -0.05
C TYR A 59 -8.83 -28.50 0.92
N THR A 60 -10.02 -27.88 0.97
CA THR A 60 -10.30 -26.78 1.89
C THR A 60 -10.54 -27.33 3.31
N SER A 61 -9.62 -27.05 4.23
CA SER A 61 -9.81 -27.25 5.67
C SER A 61 -10.01 -25.91 6.39
N GLN A 62 -10.52 -25.92 7.63
CA GLN A 62 -10.70 -24.70 8.43
C GLN A 62 -9.39 -23.92 8.61
N LEU A 63 -8.25 -24.63 8.76
CA LEU A 63 -6.92 -24.02 8.85
C LEU A 63 -6.49 -23.34 7.54
N VAL A 64 -6.76 -23.97 6.39
CA VAL A 64 -6.46 -23.38 5.07
C VAL A 64 -7.35 -22.16 4.80
N GLN A 65 -8.56 -22.13 5.35
CA GLN A 65 -9.46 -21.01 5.23
C GLN A 65 -9.01 -19.81 6.08
N ALA A 66 -8.49 -20.05 7.30
CA ALA A 66 -7.87 -19.01 8.13
C ALA A 66 -6.67 -18.34 7.43
N ASN A 67 -5.91 -19.09 6.62
CA ASN A 67 -4.80 -18.51 5.84
C ASN A 67 -5.23 -17.46 4.79
N ARG A 68 -6.53 -17.27 4.55
CA ARG A 68 -7.05 -16.21 3.65
C ARG A 68 -7.21 -14.86 4.34
N GLU A 69 -7.17 -14.83 5.67
CA GLU A 69 -7.34 -13.66 6.51
C GLU A 69 -6.05 -12.83 6.58
N ARG A 70 -5.55 -12.42 5.42
CA ARG A 70 -4.33 -11.61 5.30
C ARG A 70 -4.67 -10.20 4.85
N CYS A 71 -3.92 -9.24 5.39
CA CYS A 71 -4.05 -7.84 5.02
C CYS A 71 -3.79 -7.65 3.51
N ARG A 72 -4.60 -6.80 2.89
CA ARG A 72 -4.48 -6.44 1.47
C ARG A 72 -4.19 -4.97 1.34
N VAL A 73 -3.28 -4.63 0.44
CA VAL A 73 -3.02 -3.24 0.06
C VAL A 73 -4.10 -2.80 -0.92
N THR A 74 -4.82 -1.74 -0.60
CA THR A 74 -5.83 -1.13 -1.46
C THR A 74 -5.69 0.38 -1.47
N GLN A 75 -6.18 1.02 -2.54
CA GLN A 75 -6.34 2.47 -2.59
C GLN A 75 -7.79 2.83 -2.34
N LEU A 76 -8.03 3.77 -1.42
CA LEU A 76 -9.36 4.30 -1.14
C LEU A 76 -9.46 5.75 -1.58
N SER A 77 -10.56 6.10 -2.25
CA SER A 77 -10.86 7.49 -2.61
C SER A 77 -11.42 8.24 -1.42
N LEU A 78 -11.07 9.52 -1.28
CA LEU A 78 -11.73 10.42 -0.32
C LEU A 78 -13.04 11.00 -0.85
N GLN A 79 -13.31 10.88 -2.16
CA GLN A 79 -14.56 11.36 -2.75
C GLN A 79 -15.74 10.47 -2.35
N ASP A 80 -15.50 9.17 -2.34
CA ASP A 80 -16.52 8.14 -2.17
C ASP A 80 -16.10 7.11 -1.13
N GLY A 81 -17.02 6.71 -0.26
CA GLY A 81 -16.83 5.62 0.69
C GLY A 81 -16.66 6.06 2.14
N PRO A 82 -16.09 5.18 3.00
CA PRO A 82 -16.12 5.34 4.46
C PRO A 82 -15.29 6.53 4.97
N LEU A 83 -14.34 7.02 4.15
CA LEU A 83 -13.44 8.12 4.48
C LEU A 83 -13.91 9.48 3.93
N SER A 84 -15.10 9.52 3.32
CA SER A 84 -15.70 10.74 2.77
C SER A 84 -15.94 11.84 3.81
N ALA A 85 -16.01 11.49 5.09
CA ALA A 85 -16.09 12.44 6.21
C ALA A 85 -14.92 13.44 6.25
N PHE A 86 -13.74 13.06 5.73
CA PHE A 86 -12.53 13.88 5.72
C PHE A 86 -12.30 14.61 4.39
N ARG A 87 -13.30 14.62 3.50
CA ARG A 87 -13.19 15.19 2.15
C ARG A 87 -12.88 16.69 2.14
N VAL A 88 -13.36 17.45 3.12
CA VAL A 88 -13.24 18.90 3.18
C VAL A 88 -12.41 19.31 4.39
N GLY A 89 -11.17 19.73 4.16
CA GLY A 89 -10.30 20.28 5.21
C GLY A 89 -9.89 19.26 6.29
N GLY A 90 -9.99 17.97 6.01
CA GLY A 90 -9.54 16.92 6.92
C GLY A 90 -8.03 16.91 7.10
N LEU A 91 -7.58 16.57 8.31
CA LEU A 91 -6.17 16.31 8.62
C LEU A 91 -5.89 14.81 8.47
N TYR A 92 -4.68 14.46 8.01
CA TYR A 92 -4.28 13.08 7.84
C TYR A 92 -4.30 12.29 9.15
N GLY A 93 -3.87 12.89 10.26
CA GLY A 93 -3.89 12.25 11.57
C GLY A 93 -5.29 11.84 12.04
N ALA A 94 -6.26 12.75 11.86
CA ALA A 94 -7.65 12.47 12.21
C ALA A 94 -8.23 11.34 11.35
N LEU A 95 -7.90 11.31 10.05
CA LEU A 95 -8.27 10.23 9.15
C LEU A 95 -7.64 8.90 9.58
N PHE A 96 -6.35 8.90 9.95
CA PHE A 96 -5.61 7.72 10.38
C PHE A 96 -6.27 7.08 11.62
N VAL A 97 -6.55 7.88 12.64
CA VAL A 97 -7.19 7.41 13.89
C VAL A 97 -8.60 6.88 13.62
N TYR A 98 -9.37 7.58 12.78
CA TYR A 98 -10.73 7.15 12.42
C TYR A 98 -10.76 5.84 11.63
N ALA A 99 -9.87 5.68 10.65
CA ALA A 99 -9.77 4.47 9.83
C ALA A 99 -9.36 3.26 10.67
N LEU A 100 -8.39 3.46 11.58
CA LEU A 100 -7.90 2.40 12.45
C LEU A 100 -8.96 1.95 13.46
N ASN A 101 -9.65 2.89 14.12
CA ASN A 101 -10.62 2.57 15.17
C ASN A 101 -11.92 1.96 14.63
N ASN A 102 -12.44 2.46 13.50
CA ASN A 102 -13.74 2.01 13.00
C ASN A 102 -13.65 0.83 12.04
N TYR A 103 -12.54 0.69 11.31
CA TYR A 103 -12.41 -0.29 10.24
C TYR A 103 -11.19 -1.20 10.38
N GLY A 104 -10.31 -0.99 11.38
CA GLY A 104 -9.05 -1.74 11.49
C GLY A 104 -8.12 -1.50 10.29
N MET A 105 -8.25 -0.34 9.64
CA MET A 105 -7.55 0.01 8.42
C MET A 105 -6.29 0.82 8.71
N LEU A 106 -5.12 0.35 8.27
CA LEU A 106 -3.85 1.08 8.44
C LEU A 106 -3.55 1.93 7.20
N CYS A 107 -3.59 3.25 7.32
CA CYS A 107 -3.19 4.16 6.25
C CYS A 107 -1.66 4.29 6.18
N ILE A 108 -1.04 4.03 5.03
CA ILE A 108 0.42 4.07 4.83
C ILE A 108 0.87 5.37 4.15
N GLY A 109 -0.02 5.99 3.37
CA GLY A 109 0.32 7.18 2.61
C GLY A 109 -0.79 7.65 1.70
N LEU A 110 -0.47 8.65 0.89
CA LEU A 110 -1.38 9.32 -0.03
C LEU A 110 -0.88 9.24 -1.47
N TYR A 111 -1.81 9.29 -2.41
CA TYR A 111 -1.57 9.40 -3.83
C TYR A 111 -2.29 10.63 -4.37
N ARG A 112 -1.57 11.75 -4.33
CA ARG A 112 -2.08 13.11 -4.52
C ARG A 112 -1.89 13.56 -5.96
N LEU A 113 -2.87 14.27 -6.52
CA LEU A 113 -2.73 14.92 -7.82
C LEU A 113 -1.62 15.96 -7.80
N ARG A 114 -0.82 16.04 -8.87
CA ARG A 114 0.28 17.00 -8.93
C ARG A 114 -0.20 18.44 -9.05
N ASP A 115 -1.23 18.67 -9.85
CA ASP A 115 -1.69 20.00 -10.22
C ASP A 115 -2.98 20.34 -9.42
N VAL A 116 -2.82 20.57 -8.10
CA VAL A 116 -3.94 20.96 -7.20
C VAL A 116 -4.17 22.47 -7.22
N THR A 117 -3.17 23.25 -7.60
CA THR A 117 -3.25 24.72 -7.65
C THR A 117 -3.84 25.18 -8.97
N GLU A 118 -5.00 25.82 -8.89
CA GLU A 118 -5.68 26.52 -9.98
C GLU A 118 -4.69 27.37 -10.78
N HIS A 119 -4.59 27.14 -12.10
CA HIS A 119 -4.24 28.10 -13.17
C HIS A 119 -3.88 27.43 -14.51
N VAL A 120 -3.83 26.10 -14.61
CA VAL A 120 -3.52 25.41 -15.88
C VAL A 120 -4.70 24.58 -16.36
N ARG A 121 -5.25 24.94 -17.54
CA ARG A 121 -6.36 24.28 -18.25
C ARG A 121 -6.00 22.89 -18.82
N VAL A 122 -4.96 22.25 -18.30
CA VAL A 122 -4.52 20.92 -18.72
C VAL A 122 -4.71 20.01 -17.53
N THR A 123 -5.79 19.23 -17.55
CA THR A 123 -6.15 18.27 -16.50
C THR A 123 -5.12 17.13 -16.49
N SER A 124 -3.96 17.35 -15.86
CA SER A 124 -3.00 16.27 -15.68
C SER A 124 -3.53 15.32 -14.60
N SER A 125 -3.89 14.09 -15.00
CA SER A 125 -4.28 13.02 -14.09
C SER A 125 -3.10 12.40 -13.34
N LYS A 126 -1.89 12.98 -13.47
CA LYS A 126 -0.69 12.49 -12.82
C LYS A 126 -0.74 12.75 -11.33
N ARG A 127 -0.62 11.67 -10.56
CA ARG A 127 -0.52 11.69 -9.11
C ARG A 127 0.89 11.32 -8.67
N TYR A 128 1.28 11.74 -7.48
CA TYR A 128 2.55 11.38 -6.84
C TYR A 128 2.29 10.77 -5.47
N VAL A 129 3.23 9.93 -5.03
CA VAL A 129 3.12 9.21 -3.75
C VAL A 129 3.70 10.07 -2.62
N ILE A 130 2.98 10.11 -1.50
CA ILE A 130 3.42 10.70 -0.24
C ILE A 130 3.35 9.60 0.81
N THR A 131 4.50 9.11 1.27
CA THR A 131 4.59 8.08 2.30
C THR A 131 4.60 8.72 3.69
N ASN A 132 3.77 8.21 4.61
CA ASN A 132 3.70 8.66 6.00
C ASN A 132 3.70 10.21 6.18
N PRO A 133 2.69 10.92 5.64
CA PRO A 133 2.56 12.35 5.89
C PRO A 133 2.34 12.64 7.39
N PRO A 134 2.70 13.85 7.86
CA PRO A 134 2.55 14.22 9.27
C PRO A 134 1.07 14.36 9.68
N GLU A 135 0.83 14.42 11.00
CA GLU A 135 -0.53 14.45 11.57
C GLU A 135 -1.35 15.66 11.10
N ASP A 136 -0.71 16.81 11.01
CA ASP A 136 -1.24 18.11 10.61
C ASP A 136 -1.34 18.30 9.09
N PHE A 137 -1.06 17.25 8.31
CA PHE A 137 -1.12 17.32 6.86
C PHE A 137 -2.55 17.46 6.34
N THR A 138 -2.80 18.51 5.57
CA THR A 138 -4.12 18.79 4.99
C THR A 138 -4.42 17.86 3.82
N LEU A 139 -5.63 17.30 3.81
CA LEU A 139 -6.13 16.42 2.75
C LEU A 139 -6.94 17.18 1.71
N PHE A 140 -6.88 16.72 0.46
CA PHE A 140 -7.77 17.19 -0.61
C PHE A 140 -8.78 16.13 -0.98
N SER A 141 -9.98 16.57 -1.36
CA SER A 141 -11.05 15.66 -1.78
C SER A 141 -10.64 14.70 -2.91
N SER A 142 -9.70 15.09 -3.77
CA SER A 142 -9.22 14.26 -4.86
C SER A 142 -8.18 13.21 -4.46
N ASP A 143 -7.67 13.21 -3.24
CA ASP A 143 -6.59 12.31 -2.81
C ASP A 143 -7.08 10.86 -2.74
N LEU A 144 -6.18 9.92 -3.05
CA LEU A 144 -6.36 8.51 -2.75
C LEU A 144 -5.45 8.12 -1.60
N VAL A 145 -5.93 7.29 -0.68
CA VAL A 145 -5.18 6.83 0.49
C VAL A 145 -4.74 5.38 0.27
N TYR A 146 -3.47 5.09 0.47
CA TYR A 146 -2.97 3.71 0.54
C TYR A 146 -3.31 3.13 1.90
N VAL A 147 -4.04 2.02 1.91
CA VAL A 147 -4.55 1.41 3.14
C VAL A 147 -4.30 -0.10 3.13
N LEU A 148 -3.86 -0.64 4.27
CA LEU A 148 -3.94 -2.07 4.56
C LEU A 148 -5.31 -2.37 5.15
N THR A 149 -6.07 -3.18 4.43
CA THR A 149 -7.41 -3.62 4.84
C THR A 149 -7.36 -5.08 5.26
N TYR A 150 -8.09 -5.40 6.32
CA TYR A 150 -8.42 -6.78 6.71
C TYR A 150 -9.87 -7.04 6.31
N LYS A 151 -10.19 -8.26 5.85
CA LYS A 151 -11.53 -8.62 5.40
C LYS A 151 -12.21 -9.54 6.40
#